data_AF-A0A7V5K541-F1
#
_entry.id   AF-A0A7V5K541-F1
#
_cell.length_a   1.000
_cell.length_b   1.000
_cell.length_c   1.000
_cell.angle_alpha   90.00
_cell.angle_beta   90.00
_cell.angle_gamma   90.00
#
_symmetry.space_group_name_H-M   'P 1'
#
loop_
_entity.id
_entity.type
_entity.pdbx_description
1 polymer ?
#
loop_
_entity_poly.entity_id
_entity_poly.type
_entity_poly.pdbx_seq_one_letter_code
_entity_poly.pdbx_strand_id
1 'polypeptide(L)'
;MEAISEAMVEETWVEVGQLPPEEAQNQVQGVWKRQPELMHFLMELTEDLSQGASELAFYLFFVVVRMFEKAYGSGLQEVMVEQIVESFEANQDFLERLARV
;
A
#
# COMPACT_ATOMS: atom_id res chain seq x y z
N MET A 1 0.55 -3.89 -17.50
CA MET A 1 -0.04 -2.66 -16.95
C MET A 1 0.73 -1.49 -17.53
N GLU A 2 0.08 -0.38 -17.83
CA GLU A 2 0.79 0.87 -18.13
C GLU A 2 1.45 1.40 -16.85
N ALA A 3 2.38 2.35 -16.95
CA ALA A 3 2.97 2.94 -15.76
C ALA A 3 1.99 3.96 -15.15
N ILE A 4 1.90 4.00 -13.81
CA ILE A 4 1.20 5.09 -13.10
C ILE A 4 2.03 6.36 -13.29
N SER A 5 1.40 7.45 -13.75
CA SER A 5 2.09 8.71 -14.03
C SER A 5 2.46 9.45 -12.75
N GLU A 6 3.55 10.23 -12.79
CA GLU A 6 3.98 11.08 -11.68
C GLU A 6 2.88 12.07 -11.26
N ALA A 7 2.19 12.68 -12.22
CA ALA A 7 1.06 13.57 -11.93
C ALA A 7 -0.05 12.87 -11.14
N MET A 8 -0.38 11.61 -11.46
CA MET A 8 -1.36 10.84 -10.71
C MET A 8 -0.86 10.53 -9.29
N VAL A 9 0.42 10.23 -9.14
CA VAL A 9 1.04 10.04 -7.81
C VAL A 9 0.87 11.31 -6.99
N GLU A 10 1.26 12.46 -7.54
CA GLU A 10 1.15 13.78 -6.89
C GLU A 10 -0.28 14.13 -6.47
N GLU A 11 -1.23 14.03 -7.40
CA GLU A 11 -2.64 14.31 -7.13
C GLU A 11 -3.18 13.40 -6.03
N THR A 12 -2.81 12.11 -6.04
CA THR A 12 -3.38 11.13 -5.11
C THR A 12 -2.91 11.34 -3.67
N TRP A 13 -1.63 11.57 -3.42
CA TRP A 13 -1.17 11.76 -2.03
C TRP A 13 -1.68 13.09 -1.44
N VAL A 14 -1.81 14.14 -2.27
CA VAL A 14 -2.41 15.42 -1.88
C VAL A 14 -3.88 15.24 -1.51
N GLU A 15 -4.66 14.56 -2.35
CA GLU A 15 -6.08 14.28 -2.06
C GLU A 15 -6.25 13.47 -0.77
N VAL A 16 -5.47 12.40 -0.59
CA VAL A 16 -5.53 11.57 0.62
C VAL A 16 -5.18 12.38 1.86
N GLY A 17 -4.19 13.28 1.78
CA GLY A 17 -3.83 14.18 2.87
C GLY A 17 -4.89 15.23 3.22
N GLN A 18 -5.87 15.46 2.34
CA GLN A 18 -6.97 16.40 2.53
C GLN A 18 -8.28 15.72 2.95
N LEU A 19 -8.32 14.38 3.02
CA LEU A 19 -9.53 13.65 3.40
C LEU A 19 -9.96 13.99 4.84
N PRO A 20 -11.26 14.24 5.07
CA PRO A 20 -11.80 14.29 6.42
C PRO A 20 -11.49 12.98 7.18
N PRO A 21 -11.15 13.03 8.48
CA PRO A 21 -10.76 11.84 9.24
C PRO A 21 -11.76 10.69 9.17
N GLU A 22 -13.06 10.98 9.26
CA GLU A 22 -14.11 9.96 9.16
C GLU A 22 -14.17 9.32 7.77
N GLU A 23 -13.94 10.09 6.71
CA GLU A 23 -13.94 9.59 5.35
C GLU A 23 -12.70 8.74 5.08
N ALA A 24 -11.53 9.20 5.53
CA ALA A 24 -10.29 8.43 5.46
C ALA A 24 -10.45 7.08 6.17
N GLN A 25 -11.02 7.06 7.37
CA GLN A 25 -11.26 5.83 8.13
C GLN A 25 -12.19 4.86 7.38
N ASN A 26 -13.28 5.38 6.80
CA ASN A 26 -14.21 4.56 6.01
C ASN A 26 -13.55 3.97 4.76
N GLN A 27 -12.77 4.76 4.02
CA GLN A 27 -12.07 4.29 2.82
C GLN A 27 -11.01 3.24 3.17
N VAL A 28 -10.21 3.48 4.21
CA VAL A 28 -9.19 2.55 4.73
C VAL A 28 -9.84 1.22 5.15
N GLN A 29 -10.92 1.25 5.93
CA GLN A 29 -11.66 0.03 6.29
C GLN A 29 -12.22 -0.69 5.06
N GLY A 30 -12.66 0.04 4.04
CA GLY A 30 -13.11 -0.53 2.78
C GLY A 30 -11.99 -1.29 2.07
N VAL A 31 -10.78 -0.73 2.04
CA VAL A 31 -9.59 -1.39 1.48
C VAL A 31 -9.27 -2.67 2.26
N TRP A 32 -9.24 -2.60 3.59
CA TRP A 32 -8.94 -3.78 4.42
C TRP A 32 -9.91 -4.94 4.22
N LYS A 33 -11.20 -4.65 4.03
CA LYS A 33 -12.20 -5.70 3.75
C LYS A 33 -11.99 -6.36 2.39
N ARG A 34 -11.38 -5.65 1.42
CA ARG A 34 -11.07 -6.19 0.08
C ARG A 34 -9.70 -6.85 0.00
N GLN A 35 -8.80 -6.51 0.93
CA GLN A 35 -7.41 -6.92 0.93
C GLN A 35 -6.97 -7.38 2.34
N PRO A 36 -7.62 -8.42 2.90
CA PRO A 36 -7.36 -8.86 4.27
C PRO A 36 -5.93 -9.37 4.46
N GLU A 37 -5.39 -10.13 3.50
CA GLU A 37 -4.04 -10.68 3.60
C GLU A 37 -2.95 -9.61 3.53
N LEU A 38 -3.13 -8.58 2.69
CA LEU A 38 -2.22 -7.42 2.68
C LEU A 38 -2.28 -6.62 4.00
N MET A 39 -3.44 -6.55 4.64
CA MET A 39 -3.57 -5.94 5.97
C MET A 39 -2.73 -6.71 7.00
N HIS A 40 -2.88 -8.04 7.04
CA HIS A 40 -2.14 -8.90 7.96
C HIS A 40 -0.63 -8.78 7.72
N PHE A 41 -0.21 -8.87 6.47
CA PHE A 41 1.18 -8.67 6.09
C PHE A 41 1.73 -7.31 6.56
N LEU A 42 1.00 -6.22 6.37
CA LEU A 42 1.46 -4.89 6.79
C LEU A 42 1.51 -4.74 8.32
N MET A 43 0.57 -5.36 9.04
CA MET A 43 0.59 -5.40 10.51
C MET A 43 1.84 -6.13 11.02
N GLU A 44 2.14 -7.31 10.46
CA GLU A 44 3.33 -8.09 10.82
C GLU A 44 4.62 -7.35 10.42
N LEU A 45 4.69 -6.80 9.20
CA LEU A 45 5.86 -6.07 8.71
C LEU A 45 6.22 -4.86 9.58
N THR A 46 5.23 -4.27 10.25
CA THR A 46 5.39 -3.04 11.02
C THR A 46 5.32 -3.25 12.54
N GLU A 47 5.28 -4.50 13.01
CA GLU A 47 5.04 -4.81 14.43
C GLU A 47 6.14 -4.27 15.37
N ASP A 48 7.38 -4.27 14.90
CA ASP A 48 8.55 -3.80 15.65
C ASP A 48 8.83 -2.30 15.47
N LEU A 49 8.06 -1.61 14.63
CA LEU A 49 8.23 -0.18 14.41
C LEU A 49 7.63 0.63 15.56
N SER A 50 8.14 1.85 15.75
CA SER A 50 7.47 2.79 16.64
C SER A 50 6.06 3.10 16.12
N GLN A 51 5.14 3.47 17.02
CA GLN A 51 3.76 3.78 16.65
C GLN A 51 3.67 4.76 15.48
N GLY A 52 4.41 5.87 15.51
CA GLY A 52 4.38 6.86 14.44
C GLY A 52 4.93 6.34 13.10
N ALA A 53 5.90 5.42 13.13
CA ALA A 53 6.43 4.79 11.92
C ALA A 53 5.45 3.75 11.34
N SER A 54 4.79 2.97 12.19
CA SER A 54 3.72 2.04 11.76
C SER A 54 2.54 2.82 11.17
N GLU A 55 2.06 3.88 11.84
CA GLU A 55 0.99 4.76 11.32
C GLU A 55 1.34 5.35 9.94
N LEU A 56 2.59 5.79 9.75
CA LEU A 56 3.07 6.28 8.45
C LEU A 56 3.10 5.18 7.39
N ALA A 57 3.50 3.96 7.75
CA ALA A 57 3.50 2.82 6.81
C ALA A 57 2.07 2.47 6.36
N PHE A 58 1.10 2.48 7.28
CA PHE A 58 -0.33 2.32 6.96
C PHE A 58 -0.85 3.43 6.03
N TYR A 59 -0.48 4.68 6.29
CA TYR A 59 -0.81 5.80 5.43
C TYR A 59 -0.25 5.62 4.01
N LEU A 60 1.05 5.28 3.90
CA LEU A 60 1.71 5.07 2.60
C LEU A 60 1.07 3.92 1.83
N PHE A 61 0.74 2.81 2.49
CA PHE A 61 0.03 1.71 1.88
C PHE A 61 -1.32 2.16 1.30
N PHE A 62 -2.11 2.90 2.09
CA PHE A 62 -3.40 3.40 1.64
C PHE A 62 -3.26 4.31 0.41
N VAL A 63 -2.28 5.23 0.43
CA VAL A 63 -1.96 6.09 -0.71
C VAL A 63 -1.62 5.26 -1.96
N VAL A 64 -0.79 4.22 -1.83
CA VAL A 64 -0.44 3.32 -2.95
C VAL A 64 -1.69 2.61 -3.49
N VAL A 65 -2.52 2.03 -2.64
CA VAL A 65 -3.77 1.37 -3.08
C VAL A 65 -4.67 2.35 -3.84
N ARG A 66 -4.81 3.59 -3.35
CA ARG A 66 -5.61 4.62 -4.04
C ARG A 66 -5.06 4.96 -5.42
N MET A 67 -3.74 4.97 -5.61
CA MET A 67 -3.13 5.14 -6.94
C MET A 67 -3.52 4.00 -7.88
N PHE A 68 -3.46 2.75 -7.41
CA PHE A 68 -3.89 1.60 -8.21
C PHE A 68 -5.39 1.63 -8.54
N GLU A 69 -6.24 2.01 -7.59
CA GLU A 69 -7.69 2.15 -7.82
C GLU A 69 -8.02 3.25 -8.82
N LYS A 70 -7.29 4.38 -8.78
CA LYS A 70 -7.46 5.47 -9.76
C LYS A 70 -6.96 5.08 -11.14
N ALA A 71 -5.81 4.40 -11.23
CA ALA A 71 -5.20 4.02 -12.50
C ALA A 71 -5.95 2.89 -13.21
N TYR A 72 -6.44 1.90 -12.47
CA TYR A 72 -6.96 0.65 -13.04
C TYR A 72 -8.41 0.34 -12.64
N GLY A 73 -9.05 1.24 -11.89
CA GLY A 73 -10.41 1.09 -11.38
C GLY A 73 -10.47 0.39 -10.02
N SER A 74 -11.64 0.46 -9.37
CA SER A 74 -11.90 -0.07 -8.03
C SER A 74 -12.00 -1.60 -7.95
N GLY A 75 -11.73 -2.31 -9.05
CA GLY A 75 -11.83 -3.77 -9.19
C GLY A 75 -10.50 -4.49 -9.01
N LEU A 76 -9.61 -3.98 -8.14
CA LEU A 76 -8.37 -4.67 -7.81
C LEU A 76 -8.71 -6.03 -7.21
N GLN A 77 -8.16 -7.08 -7.82
CA GLN A 77 -8.32 -8.43 -7.28
C GLN A 77 -7.67 -8.52 -5.90
N GLU A 78 -8.26 -9.35 -5.05
CA GLU A 78 -7.65 -9.70 -3.77
C GLU A 78 -6.27 -10.33 -4.03
N VAL A 79 -5.28 -9.89 -3.25
CA VAL A 79 -3.92 -10.44 -3.32
C VAL A 79 -3.82 -11.59 -2.33
N MET A 80 -3.47 -12.77 -2.85
CA MET A 80 -3.34 -14.00 -2.06
C MET A 80 -2.00 -14.04 -1.31
N VAL A 81 -1.96 -14.77 -0.19
CA VAL A 81 -0.76 -14.94 0.65
C VAL A 81 0.46 -15.36 -0.16
N GLU A 82 0.32 -16.32 -1.07
CA GLU A 82 1.43 -16.81 -1.89
C GLU A 82 2.03 -15.69 -2.76
N GLN A 83 1.18 -14.82 -3.32
CA GLN A 83 1.62 -13.69 -4.14
C GLN A 83 2.35 -12.63 -3.32
N ILE A 84 1.93 -12.43 -2.05
CA ILE A 84 2.60 -11.53 -1.12
C ILE A 84 4.00 -12.04 -0.80
N VAL A 85 4.12 -13.32 -0.44
CA VAL A 85 5.42 -13.95 -0.10
C VAL A 85 6.37 -13.91 -1.29
N GLU A 86 5.92 -14.36 -2.47
CA GLU A 86 6.73 -14.35 -3.68
C GLU A 86 7.23 -12.93 -4.03
N SER A 87 6.35 -11.92 -3.92
CA SER A 87 6.73 -10.53 -4.19
C SER A 87 7.69 -9.98 -3.14
N PHE A 88 7.49 -10.33 -1.87
CA PHE A 88 8.35 -9.87 -0.77
C PHE A 88 9.77 -10.45 -0.90
N GLU A 89 9.90 -11.75 -1.14
CA GLU A 89 11.19 -12.41 -1.35
C GLU A 89 11.93 -11.82 -2.56
N ALA A 90 11.22 -11.64 -3.69
CA ALA A 90 11.79 -11.03 -4.88
C ALA A 90 12.28 -9.58 -4.62
N ASN A 91 11.55 -8.82 -3.79
CA ASN A 91 11.96 -7.47 -3.40
C ASN A 91 13.19 -7.48 -2.48
N GLN A 92 13.27 -8.40 -1.52
CA GLN A 92 14.46 -8.56 -0.67
C GLN A 92 15.69 -8.90 -1.51
N ASP A 93 15.58 -9.88 -2.41
CA ASP A 93 16.66 -10.26 -3.33
C ASP A 93 17.12 -9.07 -4.20
N PHE A 94 16.17 -8.27 -4.69
CA PHE A 94 16.48 -7.08 -5.47
C PHE A 94 17.23 -6.02 -4.64
N LEU A 95 16.75 -5.72 -3.43
CA LEU A 95 17.37 -4.76 -2.52
C LEU A 95 18.77 -5.21 -2.10
N GLU A 96 18.96 -6.49 -1.79
CA GLU A 96 20.29 -7.05 -1.49
C GLU A 96 21.26 -6.85 -2.65
N ARG A 97 20.81 -7.08 -3.88
CA ARG A 97 21.64 -6.88 -5.08
C ARG A 97 22.01 -5.41 -5.27
N LEU A 98 21.09 -4.48 -5.02
CA LEU A 98 21.36 -3.04 -5.08
C LEU A 98 22.34 -2.60 -3.99
N ALA A 99 22.21 -3.10 -2.76
CA ALA A 99 23.09 -2.74 -1.65
C ALA A 99 24.52 -3.28 -1.79
N ARG A 100 24.73 -4.28 -2.67
CA ARG A 100 26.06 -4.85 -2.99
C ARG A 100 26.79 -4.08 -4.10
N VAL A 101 26.19 -3.03 -4.67
CA VAL A 101 26.82 -2.10 -5.63
C VAL A 101 27.43 -0.93 -4.88
#